data_AF-A0A6J6FP46-F1
#
_entry.id   AF-A0A6J6FP46-F1
#
_cell.length_a   1.000
_cell.length_b   1.000
_cell.length_c   1.000
_cell.angle_alpha   90.00
_cell.angle_beta   90.00
_cell.angle_gamma   90.00
#
_symmetry.space_group_name_H-M   'P 1'
#
loop_
_entity.id
_entity.type
_entity.pdbx_description
1 polymer ?
#
loop_
_entity_poly.entity_id
_entity_poly.type
_entity_poly.pdbx_seq_one_letter_code
_entity_poly.pdbx_strand_id
1 'polypeptide(L)'
;MCLAAGIEPPKKLAVHGFLLVGGEKMSKTRLNQIFPADLVNDFGVDGFRYHFLRDNPFGPDGDFSYESMVTRYNADLANNLGNLLSRVATVVGKKCDGIGPAPAADSPLAAIAARSLTDTIAGWNNITPSIALEATWRLVGAANAHLEANEPWKMEPSPALDAVMGDALEVLRIVSILATPAMPDTCAQIWQRIGLSGSPVDAGVAGATWGGYPGGLPVVKGDGLFPRIAKPAAD
;
A
#
# COMPACT_ATOMS: atom_id res chain seq x y z
N MET A 1 -13.46 -35.80 13.89
CA MET A 1 -13.96 -35.19 15.13
C MET A 1 -15.24 -34.37 14.89
N CYS A 2 -15.27 -33.34 14.03
CA CYS A 2 -16.47 -32.51 13.82
C CYS A 2 -17.72 -33.32 13.41
N LEU A 3 -17.62 -34.16 12.38
CA LEU A 3 -18.75 -35.00 11.93
C LEU A 3 -19.28 -35.94 13.02
N ALA A 4 -18.38 -36.50 13.84
CA ALA A 4 -18.76 -37.37 14.96
C ALA A 4 -19.45 -36.60 16.10
N ALA A 5 -19.22 -35.29 16.20
CA ALA A 5 -19.86 -34.39 17.15
C ALA A 5 -21.08 -33.65 16.58
N GLY A 6 -21.51 -33.95 15.34
CA GLY A 6 -22.62 -33.26 14.68
C GLY A 6 -22.30 -31.81 14.27
N ILE A 7 -21.02 -31.45 14.14
CA ILE A 7 -20.55 -30.10 13.77
C ILE A 7 -20.14 -30.07 12.29
N GLU A 8 -20.58 -29.05 11.55
CA GLU A 8 -20.15 -28.84 10.16
C GLU A 8 -18.62 -28.64 10.08
N PRO A 9 -17.92 -29.34 9.17
CA PRO A 9 -16.48 -29.13 8.97
C PRO A 9 -16.18 -27.80 8.25
N PRO A 10 -14.92 -27.31 8.28
CA PRO A 10 -14.51 -26.13 7.53
C PRO A 10 -14.86 -26.24 6.04
N LYS A 11 -15.51 -25.20 5.49
CA LYS A 11 -15.96 -25.16 4.08
C LYS A 11 -14.83 -24.90 3.08
N LYS A 12 -13.75 -24.27 3.53
CA LYS A 12 -12.56 -23.95 2.71
C LYS A 12 -11.31 -24.09 3.56
N LEU A 13 -10.27 -24.69 3.00
CA LEU A 13 -8.93 -24.73 3.57
C LEU A 13 -8.01 -23.96 2.62
N ALA A 14 -7.34 -22.95 3.17
CA ALA A 14 -6.33 -22.18 2.44
C ALA A 14 -4.96 -22.63 2.96
N VAL A 15 -4.18 -23.29 2.10
CA VAL A 15 -2.88 -23.86 2.45
C VAL A 15 -1.81 -23.14 1.65
N HIS A 16 -0.80 -22.61 2.33
CA HIS A 16 0.37 -21.98 1.71
C HIS A 16 1.57 -22.93 1.76
N GLY A 17 2.55 -22.71 0.86
CA GLY A 17 3.80 -23.43 0.88
C GLY A 17 4.70 -23.01 2.05
N PHE A 18 5.85 -23.67 2.14
CA PHE A 18 6.90 -23.30 3.09
C PHE A 18 7.60 -22.01 2.67
N LEU A 19 8.16 -21.31 3.65
CA LEU A 19 9.11 -20.24 3.42
C LEU A 19 10.54 -20.82 3.50
N LEU A 20 11.28 -20.69 2.42
CA LEU A 20 12.68 -21.10 2.29
C LEU A 20 13.58 -19.87 2.48
N VAL A 21 14.84 -20.11 2.86
CA VAL A 21 15.89 -19.09 2.94
C VAL A 21 17.07 -19.59 2.13
N GLY A 22 17.37 -18.91 1.02
CA GLY A 22 18.40 -19.35 0.07
C GLY A 22 18.08 -20.72 -0.53
N GLY A 23 16.80 -21.01 -0.76
CA GLY A 23 16.32 -22.30 -1.28
C GLY A 23 16.31 -23.45 -0.26
N GLU A 24 16.74 -23.22 0.99
CA GLU A 24 16.72 -24.24 2.03
C GLU A 24 15.61 -24.02 3.07
N LYS A 25 15.09 -25.12 3.62
CA LYS A 25 14.19 -25.05 4.78
C LYS A 25 14.93 -24.49 5.99
N MET A 26 14.32 -23.51 6.65
CA MET A 26 14.80 -23.00 7.95
C MET A 26 14.92 -24.15 8.96
N SER A 27 15.98 -24.15 9.77
CA SER A 27 16.11 -25.08 10.88
C SER A 27 16.66 -24.39 12.12
N LYS A 28 16.23 -24.84 13.30
CA LYS A 28 16.62 -24.26 14.60
C LYS A 28 18.13 -24.32 14.91
N THR A 29 18.91 -25.10 14.15
CA THR A 29 20.34 -25.36 14.39
C THR A 29 21.26 -24.88 13.28
N ARG A 30 20.72 -24.35 12.16
CA ARG A 30 21.52 -23.82 11.05
C ARG A 30 21.61 -22.30 11.13
N LEU A 31 22.65 -21.73 10.53
CA LEU A 31 22.88 -20.28 10.41
C LEU A 31 21.80 -19.54 9.59
N ASN A 32 20.85 -20.25 8.98
CA ASN A 32 19.75 -19.68 8.19
C ASN A 32 18.49 -19.36 9.01
N GLN A 33 18.62 -19.20 10.33
CA GLN A 33 17.52 -18.83 11.20
C GLN A 33 17.27 -17.32 11.14
N ILE A 34 16.03 -16.94 10.80
CA ILE A 34 15.60 -15.55 10.73
C ILE A 34 14.36 -15.41 11.60
N PHE A 35 14.42 -14.58 12.63
CA PHE A 35 13.26 -14.33 13.49
C PHE A 35 12.45 -13.15 12.95
N PRO A 36 11.11 -13.25 12.90
CA PRO A 36 10.26 -12.12 12.48
C PRO A 36 10.51 -10.83 13.26
N ALA A 37 10.84 -10.94 14.55
CA ALA A 37 11.11 -9.79 15.41
C ALA A 37 12.34 -8.97 14.93
N ASP A 38 13.36 -9.64 14.39
CA ASP A 38 14.55 -8.97 13.89
C ASP A 38 14.21 -8.14 12.65
N LEU A 39 13.40 -8.70 11.74
CA LEU A 39 12.94 -8.00 10.55
C LEU A 39 12.01 -6.81 10.89
N VAL A 40 11.15 -6.94 11.90
CA VAL A 40 10.26 -5.83 12.30
C VAL A 40 11.05 -4.62 12.82
N ASN A 41 12.22 -4.82 13.44
CA ASN A 41 13.06 -3.71 13.89
C ASN A 41 13.55 -2.86 12.71
N ASP A 42 13.89 -3.50 11.60
CA ASP A 42 14.45 -2.81 10.43
C ASP A 42 13.36 -2.26 9.49
N PHE A 43 12.27 -3.02 9.29
CA PHE A 43 11.23 -2.72 8.28
C PHE A 43 9.91 -2.19 8.86
N GLY A 44 9.74 -2.24 10.18
CA GLY A 44 8.45 -2.04 10.82
C GLY A 44 7.47 -3.19 10.55
N VAL A 45 6.35 -3.18 11.30
CA VAL A 45 5.31 -4.22 11.20
C VAL A 45 4.67 -4.23 9.81
N ASP A 46 4.32 -3.07 9.27
CA ASP A 46 3.67 -2.98 7.97
C ASP A 46 4.60 -3.30 6.81
N GLY A 47 5.88 -2.91 6.88
CA GLY A 47 6.89 -3.30 5.90
C GLY A 47 7.08 -4.83 5.86
N PHE A 48 7.13 -5.46 7.04
CA PHE A 48 7.14 -6.91 7.19
C PHE A 48 5.91 -7.57 6.56
N ARG A 49 4.70 -7.14 6.97
CA ARG A 49 3.44 -7.70 6.46
C ARG A 49 3.31 -7.55 4.96
N TYR A 50 3.64 -6.37 4.44
CA TYR A 50 3.60 -6.08 3.01
C TYR A 50 4.48 -7.03 2.22
N HIS A 51 5.74 -7.21 2.62
CA HIS A 51 6.67 -8.08 1.91
C HIS A 51 6.13 -9.52 1.81
N PHE A 52 5.71 -10.11 2.93
CA PHE A 52 5.24 -11.50 2.94
C PHE A 52 3.93 -11.70 2.18
N LEU A 53 3.08 -10.69 2.08
CA LEU A 53 1.85 -10.74 1.28
C LEU A 53 2.10 -10.42 -0.20
N ARG A 54 3.10 -9.61 -0.52
CA ARG A 54 3.37 -9.12 -1.88
C ARG A 54 4.28 -10.03 -2.70
N ASP A 55 5.33 -10.57 -2.08
CA ASP A 55 6.44 -11.24 -2.77
C ASP A 55 6.31 -12.77 -2.77
N ASN A 56 5.44 -13.32 -1.91
CA ASN A 56 5.24 -14.76 -1.81
C ASN A 56 3.89 -15.16 -2.43
N PRO A 57 3.86 -15.85 -3.58
CA PRO A 57 2.62 -16.37 -4.14
C PRO A 57 2.00 -17.41 -3.19
N PHE A 58 0.69 -17.35 -3.03
CA PHE A 58 -0.03 -18.30 -2.17
C PHE A 58 -0.12 -19.68 -2.86
N GLY A 59 0.33 -20.73 -2.19
CA GLY A 59 0.27 -22.11 -2.67
C GLY A 59 1.64 -22.80 -2.76
N PRO A 60 2.53 -22.40 -3.68
CA PRO A 60 3.89 -22.95 -3.75
C PRO A 60 4.77 -22.47 -2.59
N ASP A 61 5.94 -23.11 -2.42
CA ASP A 61 6.98 -22.62 -1.52
C ASP A 61 7.49 -21.25 -2.00
N GLY A 62 7.71 -20.34 -1.07
CA GLY A 62 8.33 -19.03 -1.32
C GLY A 62 9.78 -19.03 -0.87
N ASP A 63 10.61 -18.17 -1.45
CA ASP A 63 12.00 -17.99 -1.03
C ASP A 63 12.20 -16.57 -0.49
N PHE A 64 12.85 -16.48 0.66
CA PHE A 64 13.13 -15.23 1.35
C PHE A 64 14.63 -14.91 1.28
N SER A 65 14.94 -13.65 0.98
CA SER A 65 16.23 -13.06 1.30
C SER A 65 16.04 -11.67 1.88
N TYR A 66 16.93 -11.28 2.80
CA TYR A 66 16.91 -9.93 3.35
C TYR A 66 17.09 -8.87 2.24
N GLU A 67 17.91 -9.16 1.23
CA GLU A 67 18.12 -8.27 0.08
C GLU A 67 16.85 -8.06 -0.76
N SER A 68 16.07 -9.13 -1.03
CA SER A 68 14.80 -9.00 -1.76
C SER A 68 13.80 -8.16 -0.97
N MET A 69 13.76 -8.36 0.35
CA MET A 69 12.93 -7.55 1.25
C MET A 69 13.33 -6.07 1.25
N VAL A 70 14.64 -5.75 1.38
CA VAL A 70 15.15 -4.37 1.26
C VAL A 70 14.80 -3.75 -0.09
N THR A 71 14.97 -4.51 -1.17
CA THR A 71 14.66 -4.03 -2.52
C THR A 71 13.16 -3.74 -2.67
N ARG A 72 12.30 -4.66 -2.22
CA ARG A 72 10.84 -4.51 -2.26
C ARG A 72 10.38 -3.33 -1.40
N TYR A 73 10.87 -3.23 -0.17
CA TYR A 73 10.55 -2.14 0.75
C TYR A 73 10.92 -0.78 0.15
N ASN A 74 12.16 -0.64 -0.34
CA ASN A 74 12.60 0.63 -0.91
C ASN A 74 11.84 0.99 -2.18
N ALA A 75 11.59 0.03 -3.07
CA ALA A 75 10.91 0.27 -4.35
C ALA A 75 9.43 0.62 -4.14
N ASP A 76 8.68 -0.26 -3.46
CA ASP A 76 7.23 -0.17 -3.41
C ASP A 76 6.75 0.75 -2.28
N LEU A 77 7.44 0.78 -1.14
CA LEU A 77 7.00 1.55 0.03
C LEU A 77 7.67 2.94 0.05
N ALA A 78 9.00 3.00 0.10
CA ALA A 78 9.70 4.28 0.23
C ALA A 78 9.60 5.15 -1.03
N ASN A 79 9.98 4.60 -2.19
CA ASN A 79 10.09 5.36 -3.43
C ASN A 79 8.75 5.58 -4.14
N ASN A 80 7.73 4.76 -3.86
CA ASN A 80 6.43 4.83 -4.52
C ASN A 80 5.39 5.46 -3.58
N LEU A 81 4.78 4.68 -2.66
CA LEU A 81 3.69 5.18 -1.81
C LEU A 81 4.13 6.31 -0.86
N GLY A 82 5.27 6.15 -0.18
CA GLY A 82 5.81 7.14 0.75
C GLY A 82 6.18 8.45 0.03
N ASN A 83 6.81 8.34 -1.13
CA ASN A 83 7.14 9.48 -1.97
C ASN A 83 5.87 10.20 -2.48
N LEU A 84 4.84 9.46 -2.89
CA LEU A 84 3.56 10.03 -3.33
C LEU A 84 2.96 10.93 -2.24
N LEU A 85 2.77 10.39 -1.03
CA LEU A 85 2.23 11.17 0.10
C LEU A 85 3.09 12.40 0.40
N SER A 86 4.42 12.23 0.45
CA SER A 86 5.35 13.32 0.76
C SER A 86 5.25 14.48 -0.24
N ARG A 87 5.16 14.16 -1.54
CA ARG A 87 5.02 15.15 -2.62
C ARG A 87 3.67 15.84 -2.57
N VAL A 88 2.58 15.08 -2.43
CA VAL A 88 1.23 15.63 -2.32
C VAL A 88 1.14 16.59 -1.13
N ALA A 89 1.53 16.15 0.07
CA ALA A 89 1.49 16.99 1.26
C ALA A 89 2.38 18.24 1.13
N THR A 90 3.54 18.12 0.48
CA THR A 90 4.43 19.27 0.26
C THR A 90 3.85 20.28 -0.71
N VAL A 91 3.24 19.83 -1.82
CA VAL A 91 2.66 20.74 -2.81
C VAL A 91 1.38 21.38 -2.27
N VAL A 92 0.47 20.60 -1.68
CA VAL A 92 -0.75 21.13 -1.04
C VAL A 92 -0.40 22.16 0.03
N GLY A 93 0.57 21.86 0.90
CA GLY A 93 1.04 22.79 1.93
C GLY A 93 1.63 24.10 1.40
N LYS A 94 2.25 24.08 0.21
CA LYS A 94 2.90 25.28 -0.36
C LYS A 94 2.01 26.08 -1.32
N LYS A 95 1.06 25.41 -1.97
CA LYS A 95 0.38 25.95 -3.15
C LYS A 95 -1.15 25.85 -3.11
N CYS A 96 -1.70 25.12 -2.15
CA CYS A 96 -3.14 25.01 -1.92
C CYS A 96 -3.49 25.44 -0.48
N ASP A 97 -2.69 26.35 0.11
CA ASP A 97 -2.85 26.84 1.49
C ASP A 97 -2.96 25.75 2.57
N GLY A 98 -2.38 24.57 2.33
CA GLY A 98 -2.50 23.41 3.22
C GLY A 98 -3.86 22.73 3.21
N ILE A 99 -4.76 23.14 2.31
CA ILE A 99 -6.10 22.59 2.15
C ILE A 99 -6.14 21.72 0.90
N GLY A 100 -6.50 20.45 1.08
CA GLY A 100 -6.58 19.48 -0.01
C GLY A 100 -7.77 19.75 -0.94
N PRO A 101 -7.56 19.90 -2.25
CA PRO A 101 -8.64 20.03 -3.23
C PRO A 101 -9.45 18.74 -3.41
N ALA A 102 -10.66 18.84 -3.95
CA ALA A 102 -11.45 17.68 -4.37
C ALA A 102 -10.96 17.12 -5.72
N PRO A 103 -11.09 15.81 -5.98
CA PRO A 103 -10.68 15.22 -7.25
C PRO A 103 -11.57 15.67 -8.41
N ALA A 104 -11.02 15.65 -9.63
CA ALA A 104 -11.79 15.87 -10.83
C ALA A 104 -12.67 14.64 -11.14
N ALA A 105 -13.93 14.89 -11.52
CA ALA A 105 -14.86 13.81 -11.87
C ALA A 105 -14.45 13.07 -13.14
N ASP A 106 -13.80 13.77 -14.07
CA ASP A 106 -13.29 13.28 -15.36
C ASP A 106 -11.79 12.95 -15.32
N SER A 107 -11.22 12.78 -14.13
CA SER A 107 -9.81 12.42 -13.98
C SER A 107 -9.44 11.18 -14.80
N PRO A 108 -8.30 11.19 -15.50
CA PRO A 108 -7.79 10.00 -16.19
C PRO A 108 -7.47 8.85 -15.23
N LEU A 109 -7.33 9.11 -13.93
CA LEU A 109 -7.07 8.10 -12.91
C LEU A 109 -8.33 7.34 -12.47
N ALA A 110 -9.53 7.88 -12.72
CA ALA A 110 -10.79 7.28 -12.26
C ALA A 110 -11.01 5.87 -12.82
N ALA A 111 -10.75 5.66 -14.11
CA ALA A 111 -10.87 4.34 -14.75
C ALA A 111 -9.82 3.34 -14.21
N ILE A 112 -8.60 3.82 -13.94
CA ILE A 112 -7.53 3.01 -13.36
C ILE A 112 -7.89 2.60 -11.94
N ALA A 113 -8.47 3.52 -11.15
CA ALA A 113 -8.94 3.25 -9.80
C ALA A 113 -10.06 2.21 -9.78
N ALA A 114 -11.06 2.33 -10.65
CA ALA A 114 -12.16 1.36 -10.75
C ALA A 114 -11.67 -0.05 -11.12
N ARG A 115 -10.70 -0.16 -12.04
CA ARG A 115 -10.07 -1.43 -12.38
C ARG A 115 -9.25 -1.98 -11.22
N SER A 116 -8.46 -1.13 -10.56
CA SER A 116 -7.60 -1.52 -9.44
C SER A 116 -8.44 -2.03 -8.26
N LEU A 117 -9.58 -1.39 -7.96
CA LEU A 117 -10.57 -1.85 -6.98
C LEU A 117 -11.08 -3.25 -7.32
N THR A 118 -11.55 -3.46 -8.56
CA THR A 118 -12.09 -4.74 -9.02
C THR A 118 -11.04 -5.85 -8.93
N ASP A 119 -9.85 -5.61 -9.47
CA ASP A 119 -8.75 -6.58 -9.47
C ASP A 119 -8.28 -6.89 -8.04
N THR A 120 -8.25 -5.89 -7.14
CA THR A 120 -7.86 -6.05 -5.73
C THR A 120 -8.86 -6.92 -4.97
N ILE A 121 -10.17 -6.65 -5.12
CA ILE A 121 -11.23 -7.46 -4.50
C ILE A 121 -11.13 -8.91 -4.99
N ALA A 122 -10.95 -9.12 -6.29
CA ALA A 122 -10.81 -10.45 -6.86
C ALA A 122 -9.58 -11.19 -6.28
N GLY A 123 -8.45 -10.52 -6.15
CA GLY A 123 -7.23 -11.10 -5.56
C GLY A 123 -7.44 -11.55 -4.11
N TRP A 124 -8.02 -10.69 -3.26
CA TRP A 124 -8.30 -11.06 -1.87
C TRP A 124 -9.31 -12.22 -1.74
N ASN A 125 -10.39 -12.21 -2.54
CA ASN A 125 -11.38 -13.30 -2.53
C ASN A 125 -10.80 -14.65 -2.98
N ASN A 126 -9.83 -14.61 -3.89
CA ASN A 126 -9.12 -15.80 -4.38
C ASN A 126 -7.93 -16.20 -3.50
N ILE A 127 -7.67 -15.48 -2.39
CA ILE A 127 -6.53 -15.73 -1.49
C ILE A 127 -5.21 -15.59 -2.25
N THR A 128 -5.13 -14.60 -3.14
CA THR A 128 -3.91 -14.22 -3.87
C THR A 128 -3.49 -12.80 -3.48
N PRO A 129 -3.01 -12.59 -2.24
CA PRO A 129 -2.66 -11.27 -1.73
C PRO A 129 -1.62 -10.54 -2.59
N SER A 130 -0.68 -11.28 -3.20
CA SER A 130 0.33 -10.71 -4.10
C SER A 130 -0.30 -10.03 -5.32
N ILE A 131 -1.32 -10.65 -5.91
CA ILE A 131 -2.08 -10.10 -7.04
C ILE A 131 -2.94 -8.92 -6.59
N ALA A 132 -3.57 -9.01 -5.42
CA ALA A 132 -4.37 -7.93 -4.87
C ALA A 132 -3.53 -6.66 -4.61
N LEU A 133 -2.35 -6.82 -4.01
CA LEU A 133 -1.43 -5.73 -3.74
C LEU A 133 -0.79 -5.18 -5.02
N GLU A 134 -0.51 -6.03 -6.00
CA GLU A 134 -0.05 -5.56 -7.33
C GLU A 134 -1.10 -4.69 -8.02
N ALA A 135 -2.38 -5.10 -7.98
CA ALA A 135 -3.48 -4.32 -8.51
C ALA A 135 -3.61 -2.96 -7.80
N THR A 136 -3.47 -2.93 -6.47
CA THR A 136 -3.46 -1.68 -5.69
C THR A 136 -2.27 -0.78 -6.07
N TRP A 137 -1.06 -1.35 -6.23
CA TRP A 137 0.15 -0.59 -6.57
C TRP A 137 0.16 -0.03 -7.98
N ARG A 138 -0.61 -0.62 -8.90
CA ARG A 138 -0.86 -0.06 -10.23
C ARG A 138 -1.42 1.35 -10.14
N LEU A 139 -2.33 1.59 -9.20
CA LEU A 139 -2.92 2.92 -8.98
C LEU A 139 -1.90 3.90 -8.39
N VAL A 140 -1.06 3.46 -7.44
CA VAL A 140 0.03 4.28 -6.88
C VAL A 140 1.00 4.71 -7.99
N GLY A 141 1.40 3.77 -8.86
CA GLY A 141 2.26 4.07 -10.01
C GLY A 141 1.62 5.04 -10.99
N ALA A 142 0.32 4.87 -11.30
CA ALA A 142 -0.40 5.79 -12.17
C ALA A 142 -0.49 7.21 -11.59
N ALA A 143 -0.70 7.35 -10.27
CA ALA A 143 -0.70 8.65 -9.61
C ALA A 143 0.68 9.31 -9.64
N ASN A 144 1.76 8.57 -9.35
CA ASN A 144 3.11 9.10 -9.47
C ASN A 144 3.40 9.57 -10.90
N ALA A 145 3.04 8.77 -11.92
CA ALA A 145 3.20 9.16 -13.32
C ALA A 145 2.35 10.41 -13.69
N HIS A 146 1.14 10.52 -13.15
CA HIS A 146 0.29 11.69 -13.33
C HIS A 146 0.92 12.95 -12.73
N LEU A 147 1.55 12.86 -11.55
CA LEU A 147 2.29 13.97 -10.97
C LEU A 147 3.53 14.33 -11.81
N GLU A 148 4.28 13.35 -12.31
CA GLU A 148 5.42 13.62 -13.20
C GLU A 148 5.00 14.31 -14.51
N ALA A 149 3.89 13.89 -15.11
CA ALA A 149 3.42 14.47 -16.36
C ALA A 149 2.95 15.94 -16.22
N ASN A 150 2.42 16.31 -15.06
CA ASN A 150 1.87 17.65 -14.82
C ASN A 150 2.83 18.59 -14.06
N GLU A 151 3.87 18.05 -13.43
CA GLU A 151 4.88 18.80 -12.66
C GLU A 151 4.29 19.85 -11.68
N PRO A 152 3.36 19.50 -10.77
CA PRO A 152 2.67 20.48 -9.92
C PRO A 152 3.59 21.30 -9.00
N TRP A 153 4.81 20.82 -8.72
CA TRP A 153 5.84 21.61 -8.02
C TRP A 153 6.36 22.80 -8.84
N LYS A 154 6.13 22.87 -10.15
CA LYS A 154 6.44 24.02 -11.01
C LYS A 154 5.22 24.89 -11.34
N MET A 155 4.00 24.39 -11.15
CA MET A 155 2.77 25.13 -11.46
C MET A 155 2.49 26.25 -10.44
N GLU A 156 1.89 27.35 -10.87
CA GLU A 156 1.34 28.35 -9.94
C GLU A 156 -0.03 27.91 -9.39
N PRO A 157 -0.44 28.42 -8.21
CA PRO A 157 -1.79 28.18 -7.67
C PRO A 157 -2.86 28.47 -8.71
N SER A 158 -3.63 27.45 -9.07
CA SER A 158 -4.60 27.49 -10.16
C SER A 158 -5.57 26.31 -10.10
N PRO A 159 -6.74 26.39 -10.76
CA PRO A 159 -7.67 25.25 -10.83
C PRO A 159 -7.06 23.99 -11.44
N ALA A 160 -6.08 24.14 -12.35
CA ALA A 160 -5.37 23.01 -12.94
C ALA A 160 -4.46 22.30 -11.92
N LEU A 161 -3.77 23.06 -11.07
CA LEU A 161 -3.00 22.50 -9.96
C LEU A 161 -3.92 21.76 -8.99
N ASP A 162 -5.06 22.37 -8.67
CA ASP A 162 -6.04 21.80 -7.75
C ASP A 162 -6.61 20.48 -8.25
N ALA A 163 -6.92 20.38 -9.55
CA ALA A 163 -7.36 19.12 -10.16
C ALA A 163 -6.32 18.00 -10.00
N VAL A 164 -5.05 18.27 -10.33
CA VAL A 164 -3.95 17.30 -10.20
C VAL A 164 -3.76 16.86 -8.73
N MET A 165 -3.92 17.79 -7.78
CA MET A 165 -3.74 17.49 -6.36
C MET A 165 -4.93 16.81 -5.72
N GLY A 166 -6.15 17.16 -6.11
CA GLY A 166 -7.36 16.45 -5.72
C GLY A 166 -7.32 14.99 -6.20
N ASP A 167 -6.90 14.76 -7.43
CA ASP A 167 -6.74 13.41 -7.99
C ASP A 167 -5.75 12.56 -7.20
N ALA A 168 -4.61 13.14 -6.80
CA ALA A 168 -3.60 12.44 -6.02
C ALA A 168 -4.06 12.16 -4.57
N LEU A 169 -4.81 13.07 -3.95
CA LEU A 169 -5.44 12.87 -2.64
C LEU A 169 -6.49 11.76 -2.69
N GLU A 170 -7.28 11.71 -3.76
CA GLU A 170 -8.25 10.64 -3.99
C GLU A 170 -7.58 9.28 -4.16
N VAL A 171 -6.46 9.22 -4.88
CA VAL A 171 -5.67 7.99 -4.96
C VAL A 171 -5.14 7.57 -3.59
N LEU A 172 -4.59 8.49 -2.79
CA LEU A 172 -4.12 8.18 -1.43
C LEU A 172 -5.25 7.61 -0.56
N ARG A 173 -6.45 8.19 -0.65
CA ARG A 173 -7.64 7.69 0.03
C ARG A 173 -8.00 6.27 -0.42
N ILE A 174 -8.14 6.02 -1.72
CA ILE A 174 -8.48 4.70 -2.26
C ILE A 174 -7.42 3.65 -1.88
N VAL A 175 -6.14 3.96 -2.07
CA VAL A 175 -5.03 3.07 -1.74
C VAL A 175 -5.00 2.73 -0.25
N SER A 176 -5.27 3.71 0.62
CA SER A 176 -5.34 3.43 2.06
C SER A 176 -6.44 2.42 2.41
N ILE A 177 -7.60 2.44 1.75
CA ILE A 177 -8.65 1.42 1.92
C ILE A 177 -8.17 0.07 1.39
N LEU A 178 -7.66 0.03 0.16
CA LEU A 178 -7.31 -1.22 -0.53
C LEU A 178 -6.12 -1.96 0.08
N ALA A 179 -5.15 -1.23 0.61
CA ALA A 179 -3.93 -1.80 1.22
C ALA A 179 -4.07 -2.08 2.73
N THR A 180 -5.17 -1.65 3.37
CA THR A 180 -5.40 -1.84 4.81
C THR A 180 -5.23 -3.29 5.30
N PRO A 181 -5.67 -4.34 4.57
CA PRO A 181 -5.43 -5.73 5.01
C PRO A 181 -3.93 -6.07 5.17
N ALA A 182 -3.05 -5.42 4.41
CA ALA A 182 -1.62 -5.63 4.47
C ALA A 182 -0.91 -4.66 5.42
N MET A 183 -1.27 -3.37 5.39
CA MET A 183 -0.55 -2.30 6.10
C MET A 183 -1.50 -1.39 6.90
N PRO A 184 -2.17 -1.90 7.95
CA PRO A 184 -3.22 -1.16 8.65
C PRO A 184 -2.74 0.16 9.26
N ASP A 185 -1.55 0.20 9.86
CA ASP A 185 -1.06 1.37 10.60
C ASP A 185 -0.67 2.50 9.63
N THR A 186 0.04 2.15 8.55
CA THR A 186 0.41 3.07 7.47
C THR A 186 -0.84 3.62 6.79
N CYS A 187 -1.82 2.76 6.48
CA CYS A 187 -3.06 3.19 5.84
C CYS A 187 -3.85 4.15 6.74
N ALA A 188 -3.93 3.87 8.04
CA ALA A 188 -4.54 4.78 9.01
C ALA A 188 -3.77 6.12 9.09
N GLN A 189 -2.43 6.09 9.06
CA GLN A 189 -1.62 7.29 9.06
C GLN A 189 -1.80 8.14 7.79
N ILE A 190 -1.87 7.51 6.61
CA ILE A 190 -2.19 8.20 5.34
C ILE A 190 -3.56 8.88 5.45
N TRP A 191 -4.58 8.12 5.89
CA TRP A 191 -5.96 8.59 6.04
C TRP A 191 -6.03 9.86 6.92
N GLN A 192 -5.37 9.83 8.08
CA GLN A 192 -5.31 10.97 9.00
C GLN A 192 -4.54 12.16 8.40
N ARG A 193 -3.41 11.91 7.73
CA ARG A 193 -2.58 12.98 7.15
C ARG A 193 -3.26 13.71 6.00
N ILE A 194 -4.19 13.07 5.30
CA ILE A 194 -5.04 13.73 4.29
C ILE A 194 -6.32 14.33 4.91
N GLY A 195 -6.41 14.41 6.24
CA GLY A 195 -7.47 15.13 6.95
C GLY A 195 -8.79 14.39 7.09
N LEU A 196 -8.86 13.11 6.70
CA LEU A 196 -10.09 12.33 6.82
C LEU A 196 -10.33 11.88 8.26
N SER A 197 -11.61 11.85 8.65
CA SER A 197 -12.06 11.31 9.94
C SER A 197 -12.39 9.82 9.84
N GLY A 198 -12.50 9.13 10.97
CA GLY A 198 -12.72 7.68 11.01
C GLY A 198 -11.49 6.88 10.59
N SER A 199 -11.70 5.73 9.96
CA SER A 199 -10.61 4.86 9.50
C SER A 199 -10.88 4.26 8.12
N PRO A 200 -9.82 3.87 7.38
CA PRO A 200 -9.98 3.17 6.11
C PRO A 200 -10.70 1.81 6.26
N VAL A 201 -10.60 1.17 7.44
CA VAL A 201 -11.34 -0.06 7.77
C VAL A 201 -12.85 0.20 7.76
N ASP A 202 -13.29 1.28 8.40
CA ASP A 202 -14.71 1.63 8.50
C ASP A 202 -15.31 2.01 7.15
N ALA A 203 -14.52 2.69 6.31
CA ALA A 203 -14.93 3.02 4.94
C ALA A 203 -15.17 1.76 4.10
N GLY A 204 -14.32 0.74 4.28
CA GLY A 204 -14.41 -0.54 3.59
C GLY A 204 -14.28 -0.42 2.07
N VAL A 205 -14.28 -1.56 1.37
CA VAL A 205 -14.12 -1.58 -0.10
C VAL A 205 -15.24 -0.84 -0.85
N ALA A 206 -16.42 -0.70 -0.25
CA ALA A 206 -17.51 0.09 -0.81
C ALA A 206 -17.16 1.59 -0.86
N GLY A 207 -16.35 2.08 0.08
CA GLY A 207 -15.84 3.44 0.10
C GLY A 207 -14.73 3.71 -0.91
N ALA A 208 -14.16 2.71 -1.58
CA ALA A 208 -13.02 2.86 -2.49
C ALA A 208 -13.41 3.25 -3.93
N THR A 209 -14.62 3.76 -4.16
CA THR A 209 -15.04 4.34 -5.44
C THR A 209 -14.46 5.75 -5.63
N TRP A 210 -14.18 6.13 -6.88
CA TRP A 210 -13.66 7.47 -7.21
C TRP A 210 -14.62 8.59 -6.80
N GLY A 211 -14.06 9.74 -6.44
CA GLY A 211 -14.79 10.95 -6.04
C GLY A 211 -15.16 11.01 -4.55
N GLY A 212 -14.56 10.17 -3.71
CA GLY A 212 -14.90 10.10 -2.28
C GLY A 212 -14.12 11.07 -1.38
N TYR A 213 -13.01 11.64 -1.84
CA TYR A 213 -12.29 12.67 -1.10
C TYR A 213 -13.05 14.00 -1.20
N PRO A 214 -13.50 14.60 -0.09
CA PRO A 214 -14.46 15.71 -0.13
C PRO A 214 -13.86 17.06 -0.54
N GLY A 215 -12.52 17.19 -0.53
CA GLY A 215 -11.86 18.48 -0.60
C GLY A 215 -12.08 19.34 0.65
N GLY A 216 -11.35 20.45 0.76
CA GLY A 216 -11.52 21.40 1.87
C GLY A 216 -10.94 20.93 3.22
N LEU A 217 -10.21 19.82 3.24
CA LEU A 217 -9.63 19.25 4.46
C LEU A 217 -8.15 19.64 4.62
N PRO A 218 -7.67 19.85 5.85
CA PRO A 218 -6.25 20.13 6.08
C PRO A 218 -5.40 18.90 5.76
N VAL A 219 -4.33 19.11 4.99
CA VAL A 219 -3.34 18.06 4.69
C VAL A 219 -2.09 18.32 5.52
N VAL A 220 -1.73 17.33 6.33
CA VAL A 220 -0.61 17.43 7.27
C VAL A 220 0.63 16.80 6.66
N LYS A 221 1.68 17.61 6.53
CA LYS A 221 3.02 17.10 6.27
C LYS A 221 3.59 16.49 7.55
N GLY A 222 4.11 15.28 7.47
CA GLY A 222 4.83 14.61 8.55
C GLY A 222 6.11 13.95 8.07
N ASP A 223 6.75 13.20 8.97
CA ASP A 223 7.95 12.43 8.65
C ASP A 223 7.68 11.40 7.54
N GLY A 224 8.74 11.01 6.83
CA GLY A 224 8.62 9.98 5.79
C GLY A 224 8.04 8.69 6.36
N LEU A 225 7.01 8.14 5.70
CA LEU A 225 6.35 6.89 6.14
C LEU A 225 7.32 5.71 6.21
N PHE A 226 8.27 5.69 5.29
CA PHE A 226 9.18 4.57 5.08
C PHE A 226 10.62 5.11 4.91
N PRO A 227 11.39 5.20 6.00
CA PRO A 227 12.82 5.54 5.92
C PRO A 227 13.54 4.53 5.04
N ARG A 228 14.33 5.00 4.06
CA ARG A 228 15.06 4.11 3.15
C ARG A 228 16.08 3.28 3.91
N ILE A 229 16.17 2.00 3.55
CA ILE A 229 17.14 1.07 4.12
C ILE A 229 18.30 0.93 3.16
N ALA A 230 19.54 1.09 3.66
CA ALA A 230 20.73 0.89 2.85
C ALA A 230 20.78 -0.57 2.39
N LYS A 231 21.15 -0.82 1.13
CA LYS A 231 21.47 -2.18 0.70
C LYS A 231 22.71 -2.64 1.47
N PRO A 232 22.73 -3.86 2.02
CA PRO A 232 23.98 -4.42 2.53
C PRO A 232 25.02 -4.39 1.42
N ALA A 233 26.27 -4.08 1.76
CA ALA A 233 27.36 -4.15 0.80
C ALA A 233 27.41 -5.59 0.25
N ALA A 234 27.56 -5.74 -1.06
CA ALA A 234 27.85 -7.04 -1.65
C ALA A 234 29.28 -7.39 -1.23
N ASP A 235 29.42 -8.44 -0.41
CA ASP A 235 30.71 -9.07 -0.12
C ASP A 235 31.24 -9.85 -1.34
#